data_AF-A0A8S9DWE0-F1
#
_entry.id   AF-A0A8S9DWE0-F1
#
_cell.length_a   1.000
_cell.length_b   1.000
_cell.length_c   1.000
_cell.angle_alpha   90.00
_cell.angle_beta   90.00
_cell.angle_gamma   90.00
#
_symmetry.space_group_name_H-M   'P 1'
#
loop_
_entity.id
_entity.type
_entity.pdbx_description
1 polymer ?
#
loop_
_entity_poly.entity_id
_entity_poly.type
_entity_poly.pdbx_seq_one_letter_code
_entity_poly.pdbx_strand_id
1 'polypeptide(L)'
;MSRLVALLVSLIWLSAWSGSAAAAVTWQAAGTAVSGTTAAGIGANPAWPAHQANDIALLFVESTGGQPVTLSIPNGFALVPNSPQATGAGTAGTRLTVFWARATSSAMLAPRIATPSDHFYARIITFRGVINTGNPWDVTGGGVKAAASTSVSLTGVTTTVANTLVVQAVARDNDNAAAAFSAQANASLVGITERLDAGTANGNGGGLGVWAGVKAVAGATGNTTATVTSSINAFLTIALKPQQVPRFQAAGAAVGGTATISPAWPAHAVGDIALLFVESAGGEPVTLSTPAGFVAVVNSPQATGAGVAGTRISVFWARATSTTMAAPTVADP
;
A
#
# COMPACT_ATOMS: atom_id res chain seq x y z
N MET A 1 32.66 4.85 -54.55
CA MET A 1 33.16 3.53 -54.11
C MET A 1 33.30 3.56 -52.59
N SER A 2 32.50 2.72 -51.90
CA SER A 2 32.58 2.18 -50.52
C SER A 2 33.02 3.11 -49.36
N ARG A 3 32.31 3.22 -48.23
CA ARG A 3 31.76 2.13 -47.41
C ARG A 3 30.56 2.63 -46.59
N LEU A 4 29.38 2.08 -46.85
CA LEU A 4 28.25 2.13 -45.93
C LEU A 4 28.49 1.04 -44.88
N VAL A 5 28.84 1.42 -43.65
CA VAL A 5 28.84 0.47 -42.53
C VAL A 5 27.43 0.49 -41.95
N ALA A 6 26.60 -0.43 -42.41
CA ALA A 6 25.34 -0.75 -41.74
C ALA A 6 25.69 -1.48 -40.44
N LEU A 7 25.65 -0.76 -39.31
CA LEU A 7 25.75 -1.36 -37.99
C LEU A 7 24.42 -2.07 -37.71
N LEU A 8 24.35 -3.36 -38.03
CA LEU A 8 23.22 -4.21 -37.69
C LEU A 8 23.28 -4.49 -36.19
N VAL A 9 22.63 -3.67 -35.38
CA VAL A 9 22.44 -3.96 -33.94
C VAL A 9 21.37 -5.06 -33.85
N SER A 10 21.81 -6.30 -33.72
CA SER A 10 20.95 -7.43 -33.39
C SER A 10 20.39 -7.26 -31.98
N LEU A 11 19.18 -6.72 -31.87
CA LEU A 11 18.43 -6.66 -30.62
C LEU A 11 17.91 -8.08 -30.31
N ILE A 12 18.57 -8.75 -29.35
CA ILE A 12 18.12 -10.00 -28.78
C ILE A 12 16.76 -9.73 -28.11
N TRP A 13 15.70 -10.32 -28.67
CA TRP A 13 14.37 -10.35 -28.05
C TRP A 13 14.43 -11.30 -26.84
N LEU A 14 14.74 -10.75 -25.67
CA LEU A 14 14.41 -11.40 -24.40
C LEU A 14 12.91 -11.23 -24.18
N SER A 15 12.13 -12.29 -24.36
CA SER A 15 10.75 -12.36 -23.88
C SER A 15 10.77 -12.35 -22.34
N ALA A 16 10.92 -11.16 -21.76
CA ALA A 16 10.86 -10.98 -20.32
C ALA A 16 9.44 -11.33 -19.86
N TRP A 17 9.36 -12.40 -19.06
CA TRP A 17 8.18 -12.79 -18.30
C TRP A 17 7.75 -11.61 -17.43
N SER A 18 6.74 -10.86 -17.87
CA SER A 18 6.26 -9.66 -17.16
C SER A 18 5.28 -10.04 -16.04
N GLY A 19 5.76 -10.83 -15.09
CA GLY A 19 5.13 -10.89 -13.77
C GLY A 19 5.08 -9.47 -13.20
N SER A 20 3.91 -9.03 -12.73
CA SER A 20 3.79 -7.76 -12.02
C SER A 20 4.65 -7.82 -10.76
N ALA A 21 5.83 -7.19 -10.78
CA ALA A 21 6.52 -6.86 -9.56
C ALA A 21 5.74 -5.68 -8.95
N ALA A 22 5.02 -5.91 -7.85
CA ALA A 22 4.61 -4.83 -6.98
C ALA A 22 5.63 -4.79 -5.84
N ALA A 23 6.02 -3.59 -5.38
CA ALA A 23 6.85 -3.50 -4.19
C ALA A 23 6.08 -4.14 -3.03
N ALA A 24 6.67 -5.13 -2.36
CA ALA A 24 6.00 -5.83 -1.28
C ALA A 24 5.63 -4.85 -0.17
N VAL A 25 4.38 -4.87 0.27
CA VAL A 25 4.00 -4.17 1.50
C VAL A 25 4.70 -4.85 2.66
N THR A 26 5.41 -4.09 3.48
CA THR A 26 6.22 -4.62 4.59
C THR A 26 5.79 -3.98 5.90
N TRP A 27 5.70 -4.81 6.95
CA TRP A 27 5.59 -4.32 8.32
C TRP A 27 6.84 -3.51 8.68
N GLN A 28 6.65 -2.38 9.35
CA GLN A 28 7.74 -1.51 9.78
C GLN A 28 7.99 -1.60 11.27
N ALA A 29 6.98 -1.25 12.06
CA ALA A 29 7.11 -1.21 13.50
C ALA A 29 5.74 -1.25 14.20
N ALA A 30 5.76 -1.53 15.50
CA ALA A 30 4.62 -1.44 16.39
C ALA A 30 4.94 -0.45 17.52
N GLY A 31 4.02 0.45 17.82
CA GLY A 31 4.20 1.46 18.86
C GLY A 31 4.10 0.85 20.26
N THR A 32 4.22 1.67 21.29
CA THR A 32 3.92 1.22 22.66
C THR A 32 2.41 1.04 22.82
N ALA A 33 1.98 -0.07 23.44
CA ALA A 33 0.59 -0.27 23.78
C ALA A 33 0.14 0.72 24.87
N VAL A 34 -1.12 1.13 24.82
CA VAL A 34 -1.75 1.94 25.87
C VAL A 34 -3.07 1.30 26.28
N SER A 35 -3.38 1.28 27.56
CA SER A 35 -4.65 0.82 28.12
C SER A 35 -5.08 1.71 29.27
N GLY A 36 -6.36 1.67 29.61
CA GLY A 36 -6.88 2.43 30.75
C GLY A 36 -8.38 2.27 30.96
N THR A 37 -8.87 2.88 32.03
CA THR A 37 -10.29 3.01 32.41
C THR A 37 -10.67 4.49 32.52
N THR A 38 -11.91 4.82 32.84
CA THR A 38 -12.35 6.21 33.11
C THR A 38 -11.79 6.88 34.37
N ALA A 39 -10.76 6.32 35.00
CA ALA A 39 -10.02 7.05 36.02
C ALA A 39 -9.24 8.21 35.38
N ALA A 40 -9.91 9.37 35.35
CA ALA A 40 -9.44 10.72 35.06
C ALA A 40 -9.09 11.04 33.60
N GLY A 41 -10.03 11.61 32.83
CA GLY A 41 -9.89 12.75 31.90
C GLY A 41 -8.70 12.85 30.91
N ILE A 42 -7.82 11.87 30.89
CA ILE A 42 -6.55 11.79 30.19
C ILE A 42 -6.80 10.75 29.12
N GLY A 43 -7.29 11.22 27.96
CA GLY A 43 -7.30 10.40 26.75
C GLY A 43 -5.89 9.84 26.51
N ALA A 44 -5.80 8.57 26.15
CA ALA A 44 -4.51 7.99 25.83
C ALA A 44 -4.02 8.47 24.46
N ASN A 45 -2.71 8.63 24.37
CA ASN A 45 -2.01 9.02 23.15
C ASN A 45 -1.15 7.85 22.66
N PRO A 46 -1.71 6.90 21.88
CA PRO A 46 -0.91 5.86 21.27
C PRO A 46 0.19 6.51 20.40
N ALA A 47 1.44 6.33 20.78
CA ALA A 47 2.56 6.92 20.07
C ALA A 47 2.71 6.30 18.67
N TRP A 48 3.03 7.13 17.67
CA TRP A 48 3.46 6.62 16.39
C TRP A 48 4.74 5.79 16.58
N PRO A 49 4.79 4.55 16.07
CA PRO A 49 6.06 3.84 15.98
C PRO A 49 7.00 4.48 14.96
N ALA A 50 8.21 3.94 14.80
CA ALA A 50 9.10 4.34 13.72
C ALA A 50 8.37 4.31 12.35
N HIS A 51 8.41 5.43 11.64
CA HIS A 51 7.72 5.64 10.37
C HIS A 51 8.43 6.71 9.54
N GLN A 52 8.08 6.76 8.27
CA GLN A 52 8.44 7.85 7.36
C GLN A 52 7.22 8.30 6.57
N ALA A 53 7.35 9.40 5.83
CA ALA A 53 6.31 9.87 4.93
C ALA A 53 5.84 8.74 3.99
N ASN A 54 4.53 8.67 3.78
CA ASN A 54 3.78 7.66 3.02
C ASN A 54 3.60 6.29 3.67
N ASP A 55 4.20 6.01 4.83
CA ASP A 55 3.84 4.81 5.59
C ASP A 55 2.36 4.88 6.01
N ILE A 56 1.69 3.73 6.05
CA ILE A 56 0.32 3.59 6.53
C ILE A 56 0.35 3.12 7.98
N ALA A 57 -0.25 3.91 8.87
CA ALA A 57 -0.50 3.51 10.25
C ALA A 57 -1.90 2.93 10.41
N LEU A 58 -2.02 1.85 11.16
CA LEU A 58 -3.29 1.30 11.66
C LEU A 58 -3.28 1.38 13.19
N LEU A 59 -4.22 2.13 13.74
CA LEU A 59 -4.52 2.17 15.17
C LEU A 59 -5.63 1.18 15.46
N PHE A 60 -5.30 0.10 16.16
CA PHE A 60 -6.28 -0.85 16.65
C PHE A 60 -6.65 -0.47 18.08
N VAL A 61 -7.95 -0.45 18.37
CA VAL A 61 -8.48 -0.23 19.71
C VAL A 61 -9.52 -1.31 20.01
N GLU A 62 -9.29 -2.02 21.09
CA GLU A 62 -10.27 -2.87 21.73
C GLU A 62 -10.90 -2.14 22.90
N SER A 63 -12.20 -2.36 23.08
CA SER A 63 -12.98 -1.92 24.23
C SER A 63 -14.16 -2.88 24.42
N THR A 64 -14.87 -2.76 25.54
CA THR A 64 -16.09 -3.54 25.72
C THR A 64 -17.15 -3.25 24.65
N GLY A 65 -17.98 -4.25 24.33
CA GLY A 65 -18.88 -4.28 23.19
C GLY A 65 -19.77 -3.04 23.00
N GLY A 66 -20.48 -2.66 24.06
CA GLY A 66 -21.43 -1.54 24.03
C GLY A 66 -20.80 -0.16 24.14
N GLN A 67 -19.48 -0.05 24.29
CA GLN A 67 -18.81 1.22 24.53
C GLN A 67 -18.02 1.66 23.29
N PRO A 68 -18.53 2.62 22.51
CA PRO A 68 -17.85 3.08 21.31
C PRO A 68 -16.57 3.83 21.64
N VAL A 69 -15.57 3.65 20.78
CA VAL A 69 -14.30 4.39 20.82
C VAL A 69 -14.37 5.53 19.81
N THR A 70 -13.99 6.73 20.23
CA THR A 70 -13.80 7.90 19.35
C THR A 70 -12.43 8.53 19.58
N LEU A 71 -11.97 9.35 18.64
CA LEU A 71 -10.75 10.14 18.79
C LEU A 71 -11.13 11.58 19.13
N SER A 72 -10.82 12.01 20.36
CA SER A 72 -10.99 13.41 20.76
C SER A 72 -10.05 14.36 20.01
N ILE A 73 -8.89 13.87 19.58
CA ILE A 73 -7.96 14.57 18.69
C ILE A 73 -7.50 13.56 17.64
N PRO A 74 -8.03 13.59 16.40
CA PRO A 74 -7.71 12.56 15.42
C PRO A 74 -6.28 12.61 14.86
N ASN A 75 -5.66 13.80 14.75
CA ASN A 75 -4.31 13.97 14.19
C ASN A 75 -4.08 13.21 12.86
N GLY A 76 -5.04 13.33 11.94
CA GLY A 76 -5.00 12.69 10.62
C GLY A 76 -5.52 11.26 10.59
N PHE A 77 -5.87 10.66 11.74
CA PHE A 77 -6.51 9.35 11.77
C PHE A 77 -7.99 9.43 11.39
N ALA A 78 -8.41 8.52 10.52
CA ALA A 78 -9.81 8.33 10.12
C ALA A 78 -10.22 6.87 10.34
N LEU A 79 -11.52 6.60 10.40
CA LEU A 79 -12.02 5.24 10.58
C LEU A 79 -11.73 4.37 9.35
N VAL A 80 -11.31 3.12 9.56
CA VAL A 80 -11.19 2.14 8.46
C VAL A 80 -12.59 1.69 8.04
N PRO A 81 -12.89 1.55 6.73
CA PRO A 81 -14.19 1.01 6.29
C PRO A 81 -14.46 -0.38 6.90
N ASN A 82 -15.71 -0.66 7.25
CA ASN A 82 -16.16 -1.84 8.02
C ASN A 82 -15.74 -1.88 9.50
N SER A 83 -15.08 -0.84 10.03
CA SER A 83 -14.93 -0.64 11.47
C SER A 83 -16.05 0.29 11.99
N PRO A 84 -16.54 0.12 13.23
CA PRO A 84 -16.18 -0.93 14.19
C PRO A 84 -16.93 -2.26 13.96
N GLN A 85 -16.42 -3.32 14.59
CA GLN A 85 -17.12 -4.59 14.78
C GLN A 85 -17.31 -4.81 16.28
N ALA A 86 -18.46 -5.31 16.72
CA ALA A 86 -18.74 -5.46 18.15
C ALA A 86 -19.71 -6.61 18.45
N THR A 87 -19.51 -7.22 19.61
CA THR A 87 -20.37 -8.23 20.21
C THR A 87 -20.90 -7.71 21.55
N GLY A 88 -22.09 -8.14 21.96
CA GLY A 88 -22.67 -7.72 23.24
C GLY A 88 -23.14 -6.26 23.28
N ALA A 89 -23.56 -5.81 24.46
CA ALA A 89 -24.07 -4.47 24.74
C ALA A 89 -23.64 -4.02 26.14
N GLY A 90 -23.68 -2.72 26.43
CA GLY A 90 -23.16 -2.18 27.69
C GLY A 90 -21.70 -2.55 27.91
N THR A 91 -21.41 -3.18 29.06
CA THR A 91 -20.10 -3.73 29.45
C THR A 91 -19.95 -5.21 29.10
N ALA A 92 -20.82 -5.79 28.28
CA ALA A 92 -20.70 -7.16 27.83
C ALA A 92 -20.05 -7.23 26.44
N GLY A 93 -19.18 -8.22 26.27
CA GLY A 93 -18.51 -8.54 25.02
C GLY A 93 -17.38 -7.59 24.64
N THR A 94 -16.94 -7.69 23.39
CA THR A 94 -15.77 -6.95 22.88
C THR A 94 -16.10 -6.20 21.59
N ARG A 95 -15.42 -5.07 21.38
CA ARG A 95 -15.49 -4.19 20.22
C ARG A 95 -14.08 -3.98 19.67
N LEU A 96 -13.93 -4.19 18.37
CA LEU A 96 -12.76 -3.79 17.60
C LEU A 96 -13.06 -2.51 16.82
N THR A 97 -12.34 -1.43 17.12
CA THR A 97 -12.35 -0.19 16.35
C THR A 97 -10.98 0.06 15.75
N VAL A 98 -10.90 0.21 14.43
CA VAL A 98 -9.65 0.45 13.70
C VAL A 98 -9.69 1.80 13.02
N PHE A 99 -8.69 2.63 13.31
CA PHE A 99 -8.43 3.88 12.61
C PHE A 99 -7.15 3.77 11.78
N TRP A 100 -6.97 4.67 10.83
CA TRP A 100 -5.77 4.72 10.00
C TRP A 100 -5.34 6.14 9.69
N ALA A 101 -4.06 6.31 9.40
CA ALA A 101 -3.51 7.53 8.84
C ALA A 101 -2.41 7.20 7.82
N ARG A 102 -2.23 8.07 6.84
CA ARG A 102 -1.01 8.12 6.02
C ARG A 102 -0.06 9.11 6.66
N ALA A 103 1.14 8.67 6.98
CA ALA A 103 2.18 9.56 7.49
C ALA A 103 2.53 10.63 6.43
N THR A 104 2.53 11.90 6.83
CA THR A 104 2.98 13.01 5.98
C THR A 104 4.43 13.42 6.25
N SER A 105 5.00 12.94 7.36
CA SER A 105 6.38 13.13 7.77
C SER A 105 6.85 11.93 8.61
N SER A 106 8.10 11.96 9.09
CA SER A 106 8.62 11.00 10.10
C SER A 106 8.33 11.42 11.55
N ALA A 107 7.59 12.51 11.76
CA ALA A 107 7.31 13.12 13.05
C ALA A 107 5.84 13.53 13.17
N MET A 108 4.95 12.54 13.09
CA MET A 108 3.50 12.74 13.23
C MET A 108 3.08 12.87 14.71
N LEU A 109 2.09 13.72 14.97
CA LEU A 109 1.47 13.81 16.30
C LEU A 109 0.57 12.58 16.58
N ALA A 110 0.62 12.07 17.81
CA ALA A 110 -0.20 10.94 18.24
C ALA A 110 -1.70 11.30 18.29
N PRO A 111 -2.63 10.44 17.83
CA PRO A 111 -4.05 10.65 18.05
C PRO A 111 -4.36 10.57 19.56
N ARG A 112 -5.49 11.16 20.00
CA ARG A 112 -5.97 11.07 21.37
C ARG A 112 -7.30 10.33 21.44
N ILE A 113 -7.29 9.13 22.01
CA ILE A 113 -8.49 8.32 22.23
C ILE A 113 -9.35 8.98 23.31
N ALA A 114 -10.64 9.15 23.03
CA ALA A 114 -11.62 9.47 24.07
C ALA A 114 -11.90 8.20 24.87
N THR A 115 -11.76 8.27 26.19
CA THR A 115 -11.81 7.09 27.07
C THR A 115 -13.22 6.49 27.10
N PRO A 116 -13.42 5.22 26.68
CA PRO A 116 -14.64 4.49 27.02
C PRO A 116 -14.73 4.27 28.53
N SER A 117 -15.94 4.02 29.04
CA SER A 117 -16.22 3.98 30.47
C SER A 117 -15.47 2.86 31.21
N ASP A 118 -15.46 1.66 30.65
CA ASP A 118 -14.95 0.45 31.30
C ASP A 118 -13.45 0.31 31.05
N HIS A 119 -13.06 -0.09 29.84
CA HIS A 119 -11.66 -0.19 29.46
C HIS A 119 -11.43 0.03 27.97
N PHE A 120 -10.15 0.24 27.62
CA PHE A 120 -9.65 0.03 26.28
C PHE A 120 -8.22 -0.54 26.30
N TYR A 121 -7.85 -1.18 25.20
CA TYR A 121 -6.48 -1.53 24.85
C TYR A 121 -6.18 -1.09 23.42
N ALA A 122 -5.12 -0.32 23.21
CA ALA A 122 -4.84 0.30 21.91
C ALA A 122 -3.36 0.23 21.51
N ARG A 123 -3.11 0.07 20.21
CA ARG A 123 -1.75 0.08 19.65
C ARG A 123 -1.73 0.47 18.18
N ILE A 124 -0.72 1.23 17.79
CA ILE A 124 -0.45 1.59 16.38
C ILE A 124 0.59 0.61 15.80
N ILE A 125 0.37 0.17 14.56
CA ILE A 125 1.41 -0.47 13.73
C ILE A 125 1.54 0.24 12.39
N THR A 126 2.72 0.20 11.79
CA THR A 126 3.01 0.86 10.51
C THR A 126 3.43 -0.11 9.43
N PHE A 127 3.05 0.22 8.19
CA PHE A 127 3.37 -0.53 6.98
C PHE A 127 3.94 0.39 5.90
N ARG A 128 4.87 -0.13 5.11
CA ARG A 128 5.52 0.55 3.99
C ARG A 128 5.28 -0.18 2.69
N GLY A 129 5.36 0.52 1.57
CA GLY A 129 5.15 -0.05 0.24
C GLY A 129 3.68 -0.18 -0.13
N VAL A 130 2.77 0.44 0.64
CA VAL A 130 1.38 0.66 0.24
C VAL A 130 1.33 1.77 -0.81
N ILE A 131 0.35 1.76 -1.73
CA ILE A 131 0.20 2.84 -2.72
C ILE A 131 0.31 4.23 -2.07
N ASN A 132 1.07 5.12 -2.68
CA ASN A 132 1.47 6.41 -2.10
C ASN A 132 0.39 7.50 -2.17
N THR A 133 -0.68 7.29 -2.95
CA THR A 133 -1.78 8.23 -3.13
C THR A 133 -3.12 7.50 -3.10
N GLY A 134 -4.20 8.24 -2.83
CA GLY A 134 -5.56 7.69 -2.81
C GLY A 134 -5.81 6.67 -1.70
N ASN A 135 -6.77 5.77 -1.97
CA ASN A 135 -7.29 4.77 -1.02
C ASN A 135 -6.28 3.60 -0.84
N PRO A 136 -5.70 3.43 0.37
CA PRO A 136 -4.69 2.38 0.61
C PRO A 136 -5.27 0.95 0.64
N TRP A 137 -6.59 0.79 0.75
CA TRP A 137 -7.24 -0.51 0.83
C TRP A 137 -7.57 -1.05 -0.55
N ASP A 138 -7.35 -2.33 -0.73
CA ASP A 138 -7.91 -3.09 -1.84
C ASP A 138 -9.35 -3.45 -1.53
N VAL A 139 -9.53 -4.06 -0.36
CA VAL A 139 -10.81 -4.43 0.21
C VAL A 139 -10.68 -4.48 1.73
N THR A 140 -11.76 -4.19 2.43
CA THR A 140 -11.90 -4.50 3.87
C THR A 140 -13.15 -5.33 4.09
N GLY A 141 -13.16 -6.09 5.17
CA GLY A 141 -14.30 -6.87 5.64
C GLY A 141 -14.20 -7.07 7.14
N GLY A 142 -15.27 -7.51 7.78
CA GLY A 142 -15.29 -7.75 9.22
C GLY A 142 -16.40 -8.72 9.60
N GLY A 143 -16.44 -9.05 10.88
CA GLY A 143 -17.49 -9.88 11.43
C GLY A 143 -17.29 -10.15 12.91
N VAL A 144 -18.15 -11.03 13.43
CA VAL A 144 -18.20 -11.38 14.84
C VAL A 144 -18.39 -12.87 15.05
N LYS A 145 -17.86 -13.36 16.17
CA LYS A 145 -18.15 -14.69 16.73
C LYS A 145 -18.84 -14.47 18.07
N ALA A 146 -20.16 -14.65 18.12
CA ALA A 146 -20.96 -14.32 19.31
C ALA A 146 -20.94 -15.41 20.39
N ALA A 147 -20.59 -16.65 20.05
CA ALA A 147 -20.46 -17.76 21.00
C ALA A 147 -18.99 -17.94 21.40
N ALA A 148 -18.72 -18.02 22.71
CA ALA A 148 -17.38 -18.22 23.21
C ALA A 148 -16.89 -19.63 22.88
N SER A 149 -15.66 -19.70 22.36
CA SER A 149 -14.97 -20.96 22.08
C SER A 149 -13.47 -20.71 21.96
N THR A 150 -12.69 -21.78 21.89
CA THR A 150 -11.24 -21.72 21.65
C THR A 150 -10.87 -21.59 20.17
N SER A 151 -11.85 -21.59 19.26
CA SER A 151 -11.64 -21.49 17.82
C SER A 151 -11.93 -20.09 17.31
N VAL A 152 -11.09 -19.57 16.43
CA VAL A 152 -11.27 -18.31 15.71
C VAL A 152 -11.34 -18.60 14.22
N SER A 153 -12.30 -18.00 13.52
CA SER A 153 -12.41 -18.06 12.05
C SER A 153 -12.78 -16.68 11.53
N LEU A 154 -11.84 -16.04 10.83
CA LEU A 154 -12.04 -14.74 10.21
C LEU A 154 -12.50 -14.98 8.78
N THR A 155 -13.65 -14.40 8.44
CA THR A 155 -14.17 -14.46 7.07
C THR A 155 -13.18 -13.83 6.09
N GLY A 156 -12.91 -14.55 5.01
CA GLY A 156 -12.08 -14.06 3.92
C GLY A 156 -12.72 -12.91 3.13
N VAL A 157 -11.88 -12.17 2.43
CA VAL A 157 -12.24 -11.15 1.43
C VAL A 157 -11.73 -11.56 0.05
N THR A 158 -12.19 -10.92 -1.03
CA THR A 158 -11.68 -11.12 -2.39
C THR A 158 -10.83 -9.94 -2.81
N THR A 159 -9.53 -10.14 -2.99
CA THR A 159 -8.63 -9.08 -3.46
C THR A 159 -8.72 -8.91 -4.97
N THR A 160 -8.60 -7.68 -5.46
CA THR A 160 -8.59 -7.33 -6.89
C THR A 160 -7.18 -7.08 -7.42
N VAL A 161 -6.22 -6.89 -6.51
CA VAL A 161 -4.81 -6.64 -6.84
C VAL A 161 -3.92 -7.74 -6.24
N ALA A 162 -3.01 -8.26 -7.06
CA ALA A 162 -1.98 -9.22 -6.67
C ALA A 162 -1.02 -8.61 -5.63
N ASN A 163 -0.32 -9.47 -4.87
CA ASN A 163 0.63 -9.08 -3.83
C ASN A 163 0.04 -8.15 -2.75
N THR A 164 -1.25 -8.29 -2.45
CA THR A 164 -1.93 -7.57 -1.38
C THR A 164 -1.50 -8.10 -0.02
N LEU A 165 -1.13 -7.22 0.91
CA LEU A 165 -0.87 -7.63 2.29
C LEU A 165 -2.18 -7.63 3.07
N VAL A 166 -2.62 -8.81 3.47
CA VAL A 166 -3.83 -9.02 4.26
C VAL A 166 -3.46 -8.90 5.73
N VAL A 167 -3.93 -7.83 6.38
CA VAL A 167 -3.81 -7.58 7.82
C VAL A 167 -5.12 -7.98 8.47
N GLN A 168 -5.05 -8.83 9.49
CA GLN A 168 -6.19 -9.37 10.19
C GLN A 168 -6.06 -9.05 11.67
N ALA A 169 -7.12 -8.50 12.25
CA ALA A 169 -7.17 -8.14 13.66
C ALA A 169 -8.40 -8.79 14.30
N VAL A 170 -8.22 -9.29 15.52
CA VAL A 170 -9.27 -9.95 16.29
C VAL A 170 -9.22 -9.44 17.72
N ALA A 171 -10.35 -8.98 18.22
CA ALA A 171 -10.57 -8.64 19.60
C ALA A 171 -11.10 -9.84 20.40
N ARG A 172 -10.75 -9.89 21.69
CA ARG A 172 -11.17 -10.90 22.66
C ARG A 172 -11.70 -10.22 23.93
N ASP A 173 -12.66 -10.86 24.59
CA ASP A 173 -13.39 -10.36 25.77
C ASP A 173 -12.91 -10.93 27.11
N ASN A 174 -11.84 -11.73 27.12
CA ASN A 174 -11.32 -12.31 28.37
C ASN A 174 -10.39 -11.34 29.11
N ASP A 175 -10.54 -11.30 30.43
CA ASP A 175 -9.79 -10.45 31.36
C ASP A 175 -8.34 -10.93 31.55
N ASN A 176 -7.47 -10.56 30.61
CA ASN A 176 -6.07 -10.99 30.63
C ASN A 176 -5.18 -10.05 29.81
N ALA A 177 -4.03 -9.67 30.35
CA ALA A 177 -3.03 -8.86 29.65
C ALA A 177 -2.10 -9.66 28.73
N ALA A 178 -2.01 -10.98 28.92
CA ALA A 178 -1.08 -11.83 28.18
C ALA A 178 -1.52 -12.09 26.72
N ALA A 179 -0.60 -12.64 25.94
CA ALA A 179 -0.90 -13.25 24.65
C ALA A 179 -1.98 -14.34 24.79
N ALA A 180 -2.89 -14.44 23.83
CA ALA A 180 -3.99 -15.39 23.86
C ALA A 180 -4.29 -16.05 22.51
N PHE A 181 -3.68 -15.62 21.42
CA PHE A 181 -3.87 -16.16 20.08
C PHE A 181 -2.69 -17.04 19.66
N SER A 182 -2.96 -18.03 18.82
CA SER A 182 -1.91 -18.88 18.23
C SER A 182 -2.43 -19.63 17.01
N ALA A 183 -1.54 -20.35 16.33
CA ALA A 183 -1.86 -21.28 15.25
C ALA A 183 -2.66 -20.63 14.10
N GLN A 184 -2.32 -19.40 13.73
CA GLN A 184 -2.91 -18.72 12.58
C GLN A 184 -2.60 -19.50 11.29
N ALA A 185 -3.64 -19.93 10.59
CA ALA A 185 -3.51 -20.73 9.38
C ALA A 185 -4.45 -20.25 8.27
N ASN A 186 -3.91 -20.10 7.07
CA ASN A 186 -4.65 -19.82 5.84
C ASN A 186 -3.81 -20.28 4.64
N ALA A 187 -4.29 -21.26 3.88
CA ALA A 187 -3.57 -21.83 2.74
C ALA A 187 -3.44 -20.87 1.53
N SER A 188 -4.27 -19.82 1.49
CA SER A 188 -4.27 -18.81 0.42
C SER A 188 -3.35 -17.63 0.70
N LEU A 189 -2.76 -17.54 1.91
CA LEU A 189 -1.85 -16.48 2.32
C LEU A 189 -0.46 -17.05 2.56
N VAL A 190 0.57 -16.33 2.13
CA VAL A 190 1.97 -16.70 2.34
C VAL A 190 2.56 -15.89 3.48
N GLY A 191 3.39 -16.53 4.32
CA GLY A 191 4.18 -15.85 5.34
C GLY A 191 3.36 -15.21 6.46
N ILE A 192 2.27 -15.86 6.88
CA ILE A 192 1.45 -15.38 7.99
C ILE A 192 2.34 -15.21 9.23
N THR A 193 2.39 -13.99 9.73
CA THR A 193 3.21 -13.62 10.88
C THR A 193 2.37 -12.80 11.85
N GLU A 194 2.38 -13.20 13.12
CA GLU A 194 1.79 -12.40 14.19
C GLU A 194 2.59 -11.12 14.42
N ARG A 195 1.88 -10.01 14.56
CA ARG A 195 2.44 -8.67 14.74
C ARG A 195 2.16 -8.14 16.14
N LEU A 196 1.01 -8.47 16.70
CA LEU A 196 0.55 -8.09 18.03
C LEU A 196 -0.22 -9.26 18.65
N ASP A 197 0.04 -9.55 19.93
CA ASP A 197 -0.87 -10.33 20.77
C ASP A 197 -0.66 -9.94 22.23
N ALA A 198 -1.66 -9.24 22.78
CA ALA A 198 -1.68 -8.78 24.17
C ALA A 198 -3.06 -8.20 24.49
N GLY A 199 -3.25 -7.86 25.76
CA GLY A 199 -4.50 -7.24 26.20
C GLY A 199 -4.32 -6.39 27.45
N THR A 200 -5.41 -6.26 28.19
CA THR A 200 -5.45 -5.59 29.47
C THR A 200 -6.31 -6.35 30.48
N ALA A 201 -6.00 -6.14 31.76
CA ALA A 201 -6.84 -6.54 32.89
C ALA A 201 -7.53 -5.34 33.57
N ASN A 202 -7.58 -4.19 32.87
CA ASN A 202 -8.35 -3.03 33.30
C ASN A 202 -9.84 -3.29 33.09
N GLY A 203 -10.70 -2.90 34.03
CA GLY A 203 -12.14 -3.10 33.89
C GLY A 203 -12.51 -4.58 33.93
N ASN A 204 -13.31 -5.04 32.98
CA ASN A 204 -13.52 -6.47 32.69
C ASN A 204 -12.48 -7.07 31.72
N GLY A 205 -11.49 -6.27 31.32
CA GLY A 205 -10.39 -6.66 30.45
C GLY A 205 -10.80 -7.05 29.03
N GLY A 206 -9.78 -7.37 28.25
CA GLY A 206 -9.91 -7.62 26.82
C GLY A 206 -8.55 -7.66 26.15
N GLY A 207 -8.52 -7.77 24.83
CA GLY A 207 -7.26 -7.72 24.09
C GLY A 207 -7.37 -7.91 22.60
N LEU A 208 -6.23 -7.88 21.92
CA LEU A 208 -6.11 -7.90 20.47
C LEU A 208 -5.03 -8.87 20.01
N GLY A 209 -5.35 -9.66 18.99
CA GLY A 209 -4.41 -10.32 18.11
C GLY A 209 -4.39 -9.63 16.75
N VAL A 210 -3.21 -9.37 16.21
CA VAL A 210 -3.05 -8.86 14.83
C VAL A 210 -1.96 -9.66 14.13
N TRP A 211 -2.26 -10.17 12.95
CA TRP A 211 -1.32 -10.85 12.08
C TRP A 211 -1.46 -10.38 10.64
N ALA A 212 -0.45 -10.66 9.82
CA ALA A 212 -0.49 -10.32 8.41
C ALA A 212 0.14 -11.42 7.54
N GLY A 213 -0.40 -11.60 6.34
CA GLY A 213 0.11 -12.51 5.31
C GLY A 213 -0.17 -11.97 3.91
N VAL A 214 0.59 -12.43 2.91
CA VAL A 214 0.50 -11.92 1.54
C VAL A 214 -0.42 -12.78 0.69
N LYS A 215 -1.37 -12.15 0.01
CA LYS A 215 -2.14 -12.76 -1.08
C LYS A 215 -1.42 -12.50 -2.40
N ALA A 216 -0.62 -13.48 -2.85
CA ALA A 216 0.27 -13.32 -4.02
C ALA A 216 -0.51 -13.08 -5.32
N VAL A 217 -1.57 -13.85 -5.57
CA VAL A 217 -2.44 -13.73 -6.74
C VAL A 217 -3.77 -13.13 -6.32
N ALA A 218 -4.30 -12.16 -7.09
CA ALA A 218 -5.62 -11.59 -6.81
C ALA A 218 -6.70 -12.68 -6.72
N GLY A 219 -7.66 -12.52 -5.81
CA GLY A 219 -8.77 -13.44 -5.64
C GLY A 219 -9.16 -13.67 -4.18
N ALA A 220 -9.99 -14.69 -3.94
CA ALA A 220 -10.49 -15.01 -2.61
C ALA A 220 -9.35 -15.37 -1.65
N THR A 221 -9.28 -14.72 -0.50
CA THR A 221 -8.29 -14.98 0.55
C THR A 221 -8.61 -16.22 1.37
N GLY A 222 -9.84 -16.75 1.29
CA GLY A 222 -10.30 -17.82 2.18
C GLY A 222 -10.37 -17.38 3.64
N ASN A 223 -10.92 -18.23 4.50
CA ASN A 223 -10.95 -17.93 5.92
C ASN A 223 -9.58 -18.15 6.54
N THR A 224 -9.21 -17.28 7.49
CA THR A 224 -8.07 -17.53 8.37
C THR A 224 -8.58 -18.11 9.68
N THR A 225 -8.02 -19.24 10.09
CA THR A 225 -8.31 -19.85 11.38
C THR A 225 -7.21 -19.52 12.39
N ALA A 226 -7.55 -19.45 13.66
CA ALA A 226 -6.59 -19.37 14.76
C ALA A 226 -7.18 -20.04 16.02
N THR A 227 -6.35 -20.23 17.03
CA THR A 227 -6.77 -20.63 18.37
C THR A 227 -6.77 -19.41 19.29
N VAL A 228 -7.72 -19.36 20.22
CA VAL A 228 -7.79 -18.35 21.28
C VAL A 228 -8.10 -19.00 22.61
N THR A 229 -7.76 -18.37 23.73
CA THR A 229 -8.43 -18.68 25.01
C THR A 229 -9.95 -18.46 24.87
N SER A 230 -10.78 -19.33 25.44
CA SER A 230 -12.25 -19.27 25.28
C SER A 230 -12.80 -17.85 25.36
N SER A 231 -13.28 -17.33 24.23
CA SER A 231 -13.64 -15.93 24.07
C SER A 231 -14.62 -15.74 22.91
N ILE A 232 -15.45 -14.71 22.98
CA ILE A 232 -16.19 -14.19 21.81
C ILE A 232 -15.28 -13.22 21.05
N ASN A 233 -15.54 -12.97 19.77
CA ASN A 233 -14.64 -12.16 18.96
C ASN A 233 -15.36 -11.11 18.12
N ALA A 234 -14.69 -9.98 17.93
CA ALA A 234 -14.94 -9.04 16.83
C ALA A 234 -13.67 -8.96 15.98
N PHE A 235 -13.77 -9.03 14.65
CA PHE A 235 -12.60 -9.07 13.79
C PHE A 235 -12.73 -8.21 12.54
N LEU A 236 -11.59 -7.81 12.00
CA LEU A 236 -11.48 -7.05 10.77
C LEU A 236 -10.38 -7.64 9.88
N THR A 237 -10.65 -7.76 8.58
CA THR A 237 -9.69 -8.12 7.54
C THR A 237 -9.48 -6.91 6.64
N ILE A 238 -8.24 -6.45 6.51
CA ILE A 238 -7.82 -5.28 5.73
C ILE A 238 -6.79 -5.73 4.70
N ALA A 239 -7.07 -5.61 3.40
CA ALA A 239 -6.09 -5.85 2.35
C ALA A 239 -5.43 -4.52 1.92
N LEU A 240 -4.13 -4.37 2.19
CA LEU A 240 -3.34 -3.20 1.79
C LEU A 240 -2.88 -3.33 0.33
N LYS A 241 -3.19 -2.32 -0.50
CA LYS A 241 -2.77 -2.25 -1.91
C LYS A 241 -1.25 -2.01 -2.00
N PRO A 242 -0.48 -2.90 -2.64
CA PRO A 242 0.94 -2.66 -2.83
C PRO A 242 1.17 -1.53 -3.83
N GLN A 243 2.27 -0.81 -3.68
CA GLN A 243 2.75 0.14 -4.67
C GLN A 243 3.20 -0.63 -5.92
N GLN A 244 2.60 -0.30 -7.07
CA GLN A 244 3.09 -0.81 -8.35
C GLN A 244 4.45 -0.18 -8.64
N VAL A 245 5.46 -1.01 -8.92
CA VAL A 245 6.73 -0.50 -9.44
C VAL A 245 6.66 -0.42 -10.96
N PRO A 246 7.29 0.59 -11.60
CA PRO A 246 7.38 0.64 -13.04
C PRO A 246 8.02 -0.65 -13.56
N ARG A 247 7.42 -1.24 -14.59
CA ARG A 247 7.99 -2.35 -15.35
C ARG A 247 8.17 -1.91 -16.80
N PHE A 248 9.20 -2.44 -17.45
CA PHE A 248 9.30 -2.30 -18.89
C PHE A 248 8.12 -3.01 -19.55
N GLN A 249 7.39 -2.29 -20.39
CA GLN A 249 6.23 -2.81 -21.09
C GLN A 249 6.61 -3.24 -22.51
N ALA A 250 7.10 -2.30 -23.32
CA ALA A 250 7.55 -2.53 -24.69
C ALA A 250 8.44 -1.37 -25.15
N ALA A 251 9.18 -1.59 -26.25
CA ALA A 251 9.88 -0.55 -26.99
C ALA A 251 9.29 -0.44 -28.40
N GLY A 252 9.19 0.78 -28.91
CA GLY A 252 8.74 1.04 -30.27
C GLY A 252 9.85 0.71 -31.28
N ALA A 253 9.49 0.61 -32.57
CA ALA A 253 10.49 0.52 -33.62
C ALA A 253 11.29 1.84 -33.68
N ALA A 254 12.62 1.74 -33.72
CA ALA A 254 13.47 2.90 -33.93
C ALA A 254 13.23 3.48 -35.33
N VAL A 255 13.13 4.80 -35.42
CA VAL A 255 13.00 5.56 -36.66
C VAL A 255 14.10 6.62 -36.70
N GLY A 256 14.60 6.94 -37.90
CA GLY A 256 15.65 7.92 -38.09
C GLY A 256 15.74 8.38 -39.54
N GLY A 257 16.36 9.52 -39.77
CA GLY A 257 16.50 10.13 -41.09
C GLY A 257 16.85 11.61 -40.99
N THR A 258 16.97 12.27 -42.13
CA THR A 258 17.23 13.72 -42.28
C THR A 258 15.93 14.47 -42.60
N ALA A 259 14.83 14.03 -42.00
CA ALA A 259 13.51 14.57 -42.23
C ALA A 259 12.70 14.43 -40.95
N THR A 260 11.57 15.11 -40.88
CA THR A 260 10.62 14.96 -39.78
C THR A 260 10.22 13.49 -39.62
N ILE A 261 10.33 12.98 -38.39
CA ILE A 261 9.99 11.60 -38.03
C ILE A 261 8.92 11.57 -36.94
N SER A 262 8.04 10.56 -36.97
CA SER A 262 7.03 10.35 -35.94
C SER A 262 7.18 8.95 -35.33
N PRO A 263 7.95 8.80 -34.24
CA PRO A 263 8.07 7.54 -33.53
C PRO A 263 6.72 7.11 -32.97
N ALA A 264 6.22 5.94 -33.39
CA ALA A 264 4.95 5.42 -32.89
C ALA A 264 5.05 5.04 -31.40
N TRP A 265 3.95 5.18 -30.67
CA TRP A 265 3.87 4.61 -29.33
C TRP A 265 4.02 3.09 -29.39
N PRO A 266 4.86 2.47 -28.54
CA PRO A 266 4.82 1.02 -28.35
C PRO A 266 3.47 0.59 -27.76
N ALA A 267 3.21 -0.72 -27.73
CA ALA A 267 2.05 -1.24 -27.01
C ALA A 267 2.06 -0.75 -25.55
N HIS A 268 0.96 -0.10 -25.12
CA HIS A 268 0.83 0.54 -23.82
C HIS A 268 -0.61 0.45 -23.28
N ALA A 269 -0.76 0.64 -21.98
CA ALA A 269 -2.03 0.84 -21.30
C ALA A 269 -2.15 2.28 -20.78
N VAL A 270 -3.38 2.67 -20.41
CA VAL A 270 -3.61 3.96 -19.74
C VAL A 270 -2.81 4.00 -18.44
N GLY A 271 -2.10 5.10 -18.21
CA GLY A 271 -1.28 5.33 -17.03
C GLY A 271 0.21 4.98 -17.20
N ASP A 272 0.57 4.22 -18.24
CA ASP A 272 1.97 3.92 -18.56
C ASP A 272 2.76 5.19 -18.82
N ILE A 273 4.06 5.15 -18.49
CA ILE A 273 5.00 6.24 -18.74
C ILE A 273 5.84 5.87 -19.95
N ALA A 274 5.80 6.70 -20.99
CA ALA A 274 6.68 6.57 -22.14
C ALA A 274 7.89 7.50 -22.00
N LEU A 275 9.04 7.02 -22.45
CA LEU A 275 10.24 7.81 -22.66
C LEU A 275 10.56 7.80 -24.16
N LEU A 276 10.72 8.98 -24.74
CA LEU A 276 11.22 9.17 -26.10
C LEU A 276 12.67 9.64 -26.01
N PHE A 277 13.57 8.85 -26.58
CA PHE A 277 14.98 9.20 -26.73
C PHE A 277 15.23 9.62 -28.17
N VAL A 278 15.78 10.81 -28.36
CA VAL A 278 16.19 11.32 -29.67
C VAL A 278 17.67 11.63 -29.62
N GLU A 279 18.40 11.06 -30.57
CA GLU A 279 19.80 11.38 -30.82
C GLU A 279 19.88 12.35 -32.00
N SER A 280 20.73 13.36 -31.87
CA SER A 280 21.04 14.32 -32.93
C SER A 280 22.49 14.79 -32.79
N ALA A 281 23.01 15.53 -33.77
CA ALA A 281 24.32 16.12 -33.62
C ALA A 281 24.35 17.21 -32.51
N GLY A 282 25.53 17.45 -31.93
CA GLY A 282 25.70 18.28 -30.73
C GLY A 282 25.10 19.69 -30.85
N GLY A 283 25.35 20.32 -32.00
CA GLY A 283 24.83 21.66 -32.34
C GLY A 283 23.37 21.70 -32.77
N GLU A 284 22.71 20.55 -32.94
CA GLU A 284 21.42 20.43 -33.60
C GLU A 284 20.31 20.15 -32.57
N PRO A 285 19.58 21.18 -32.09
CA PRO A 285 18.61 21.04 -31.02
C PRO A 285 17.34 20.34 -31.48
N VAL A 286 17.02 19.22 -30.84
CA VAL A 286 15.76 18.50 -31.10
C VAL A 286 14.56 19.30 -30.62
N THR A 287 13.60 19.52 -31.51
CA THR A 287 12.29 20.10 -31.18
C THR A 287 11.17 19.13 -31.56
N LEU A 288 10.15 19.01 -30.70
CA LEU A 288 8.93 18.30 -31.04
C LEU A 288 7.95 19.27 -31.71
N SER A 289 7.81 19.20 -33.04
CA SER A 289 6.84 20.00 -33.78
C SER A 289 5.40 19.60 -33.48
N THR A 290 5.18 18.36 -33.04
CA THR A 290 3.93 17.90 -32.44
C THR A 290 4.25 17.11 -31.18
N PRO A 291 4.17 17.70 -29.98
CA PRO A 291 4.60 17.02 -28.75
C PRO A 291 3.73 15.83 -28.35
N ALA A 292 2.44 15.80 -28.70
CA ALA A 292 1.51 14.72 -28.34
C ALA A 292 1.53 14.33 -26.85
N GLY A 293 1.70 15.32 -25.96
CA GLY A 293 1.79 15.12 -24.51
C GLY A 293 3.20 14.83 -23.97
N PHE A 294 4.20 14.68 -24.84
CA PHE A 294 5.60 14.58 -24.42
C PHE A 294 6.13 15.94 -23.98
N VAL A 295 6.86 15.93 -22.87
CA VAL A 295 7.59 17.08 -22.33
C VAL A 295 9.03 16.68 -22.05
N ALA A 296 9.97 17.63 -22.13
CA ALA A 296 11.38 17.35 -21.88
C ALA A 296 11.59 16.83 -20.44
N VAL A 297 12.44 15.82 -20.28
CA VAL A 297 12.89 15.37 -18.96
C VAL A 297 13.80 16.45 -18.36
N VAL A 298 13.74 16.64 -17.04
CA VAL A 298 14.65 17.56 -16.33
C VAL A 298 16.10 17.16 -16.61
N ASN A 299 16.97 18.16 -16.86
CA ASN A 299 18.36 17.97 -17.30
C ASN A 299 18.53 17.35 -18.70
N SER A 300 17.49 17.33 -19.54
CA SER A 300 17.61 17.10 -20.98
C SER A 300 17.49 18.43 -21.73
N PRO A 301 18.24 18.65 -22.82
CA PRO A 301 19.19 17.73 -23.46
C PRO A 301 20.58 17.71 -22.81
N GLN A 302 21.36 16.65 -23.10
CA GLN A 302 22.80 16.56 -22.81
C GLN A 302 23.55 16.51 -24.15
N ALA A 303 24.59 17.31 -24.33
CA ALA A 303 25.35 17.38 -25.57
C ALA A 303 26.86 17.48 -25.32
N THR A 304 27.64 16.98 -26.27
CA THR A 304 29.10 17.17 -26.33
C THR A 304 29.48 17.78 -27.67
N GLY A 305 30.51 18.63 -27.69
CA GLY A 305 30.95 19.31 -28.91
C GLY A 305 30.00 20.40 -29.42
N ALA A 306 30.48 21.20 -30.38
CA ALA A 306 29.68 22.21 -31.08
C ALA A 306 29.47 21.79 -32.55
N GLY A 307 28.32 22.14 -33.12
CA GLY A 307 27.96 21.82 -34.50
C GLY A 307 27.78 20.31 -34.76
N VAL A 308 28.02 19.91 -36.00
CA VAL A 308 27.77 18.53 -36.49
C VAL A 308 28.79 17.49 -36.02
N ALA A 309 29.89 17.91 -35.37
CA ALA A 309 30.94 17.02 -34.88
C ALA A 309 30.68 16.49 -33.45
N GLY A 310 29.59 16.94 -32.83
CA GLY A 310 29.16 16.52 -31.50
C GLY A 310 28.00 15.52 -31.53
N THR A 311 27.65 14.97 -30.37
CA THR A 311 26.39 14.22 -30.17
C THR A 311 25.54 14.89 -29.10
N ARG A 312 24.23 14.82 -29.27
CA ARG A 312 23.20 15.30 -28.35
C ARG A 312 22.19 14.19 -28.13
N ILE A 313 21.82 13.99 -26.87
CA ILE A 313 20.65 13.19 -26.49
C ILE A 313 19.59 14.10 -25.89
N SER A 314 18.39 14.01 -26.45
CA SER A 314 17.20 14.68 -25.95
C SER A 314 16.21 13.62 -25.50
N VAL A 315 15.81 13.68 -24.23
CA VAL A 315 14.84 12.76 -23.63
C VAL A 315 13.57 13.52 -23.29
N PHE A 316 12.45 12.97 -23.73
CA PHE A 316 11.12 13.45 -23.42
C PHE A 316 10.33 12.35 -22.72
N TRP A 317 9.33 12.72 -21.94
CA TRP A 317 8.43 11.77 -21.30
C TRP A 317 6.97 12.19 -21.47
N ALA A 318 6.09 11.21 -21.51
CA ALA A 318 4.64 11.38 -21.49
C ALA A 318 3.99 10.32 -20.62
N ARG A 319 2.81 10.61 -20.07
CA ARG A 319 1.93 9.59 -19.48
C ARG A 319 0.82 9.26 -20.48
N ALA A 320 0.62 7.97 -20.75
CA ALA A 320 -0.48 7.51 -21.59
C ALA A 320 -1.83 7.84 -20.91
N THR A 321 -2.71 8.55 -21.64
CA THR A 321 -4.07 8.87 -21.19
C THR A 321 -5.13 8.01 -21.90
N SER A 322 -4.76 7.32 -22.97
CA SER A 322 -5.56 6.33 -23.69
C SER A 322 -4.70 5.15 -24.12
N THR A 323 -5.30 4.10 -24.67
CA THR A 323 -4.59 2.99 -25.35
C THR A 323 -4.23 3.30 -26.81
N THR A 324 -4.58 4.49 -27.28
CA THR A 324 -4.41 4.97 -28.66
C THR A 324 -3.84 6.38 -28.65
N MET A 325 -2.67 6.55 -28.04
CA MET A 325 -1.97 7.83 -28.00
C MET A 325 -1.49 8.25 -29.40
N ALA A 326 -1.59 9.54 -29.70
CA ALA A 326 -0.98 10.10 -30.91
C ALA A 326 0.56 10.06 -30.81
N ALA A 327 1.23 9.76 -31.92
CA ALA A 327 2.68 9.78 -31.99
C ALA A 327 3.20 11.23 -31.89
N PRO A 328 4.29 11.48 -31.14
CA PRO A 328 5.00 12.74 -31.23
C PRO A 328 5.66 12.86 -32.60
N THR A 329 5.86 14.09 -33.05
CA THR A 329 6.59 14.41 -34.28
C THR A 329 7.86 15.18 -33.91
N VAL A 330 9.00 14.59 -34.24
CA VAL A 330 10.33 15.17 -34.07
C VAL A 330 10.67 15.92 -35.35
N ALA A 331 10.89 17.22 -35.24
CA ALA A 331 11.36 18.03 -36.35
C ALA A 331 12.83 17.69 -36.65
N ASP A 332 13.19 17.75 -37.92
CA ASP A 332 14.61 17.85 -38.30
C ASP A 332 15.15 19.17 -37.72
N PRO A 333 16.22 19.13 -36.90
CA PRO A 333 16.81 20.32 -36.29
C PRO A 333 17.37 21.33 -37.30
#